data_AF-A0AAU2J866-F1
#
_entry.id   AF-A0AAU2J866-F1
#
_cell.length_a   1.000
_cell.length_b   1.000
_cell.length_c   1.000
_cell.angle_alpha   90.00
_cell.angle_beta   90.00
_cell.angle_gamma   90.00
#
_symmetry.space_group_name_H-M   'P 1'
#
loop_
_entity.id
_entity.type
_entity.pdbx_description
1 polymer ?
#
loop_
_entity_poly.entity_id
_entity_poly.type
_entity_poly.pdbx_seq_one_letter_code
_entity_poly.pdbx_strand_id
1 'polypeptide(L)'
;MPEATTARKVIPFKVDDETREGYVENIIDAFDRATEDQKQRGRTWYQTAHDLANLISDGNVREGAGVIAALSANKSWKENERLARGAYADKPSGHTRDNIRKVERIMLGDDPEDVLPMSAKTGHFFRCILDPEDPDPVVIDRHAHDIAINEVFGNSERGLESKQRYALLAHCYREAALRMEEIPSVVQAVTWVAHTERLTGSRFRPKNR
;
A
#
# COMPACT_ATOMS: atom_id res chain seq x y z
N MET A 1 38.14 22.00 4.20
CA MET A 1 37.21 21.32 3.26
C MET A 1 36.06 20.77 4.09
N PRO A 2 34.91 21.45 4.18
CA PRO A 2 33.76 20.88 4.90
C PRO A 2 33.09 19.83 4.00
N GLU A 3 32.83 18.66 4.58
CA GLU A 3 32.10 17.55 3.97
C GLU A 3 30.74 18.01 3.47
N ALA A 4 30.45 17.71 2.20
CA ALA A 4 29.11 17.83 1.65
C ALA A 4 28.19 16.88 2.41
N THR A 5 27.46 17.43 3.38
CA THR A 5 26.33 16.76 4.01
C THR A 5 25.34 16.44 2.91
N THR A 6 25.23 15.16 2.52
CA THR A 6 24.19 14.66 1.62
C THR A 6 22.84 15.03 2.21
N ALA A 7 22.26 16.11 1.71
CA ALA A 7 20.93 16.58 2.09
C ALA A 7 19.95 15.42 1.89
N ARG A 8 19.19 15.10 2.95
CA ARG A 8 18.16 14.06 2.92
C ARG A 8 17.20 14.36 1.76
N LYS A 9 17.22 13.49 0.76
CA LYS A 9 16.52 13.64 -0.52
C LYS A 9 15.03 13.31 -0.34
N VAL A 10 14.35 14.06 0.52
CA VAL A 10 12.90 13.97 0.69
C VAL A 10 12.26 14.70 -0.49
N ILE A 11 11.40 14.04 -1.26
CA ILE A 11 10.81 14.67 -2.46
C ILE A 11 9.95 15.88 -2.07
N PRO A 12 10.03 17.01 -2.81
CA PRO A 12 9.13 18.13 -2.59
C PRO A 12 7.69 17.72 -2.91
N PHE A 13 6.71 18.23 -2.17
CA PHE A 13 5.29 17.96 -2.46
C PHE A 13 4.71 18.93 -3.49
N LYS A 14 5.38 20.07 -3.72
CA LYS A 14 5.14 20.95 -4.88
C LYS A 14 6.20 20.61 -5.91
N VAL A 15 5.83 19.76 -6.85
CA VAL A 15 6.64 19.47 -8.04
C VAL A 15 6.03 20.21 -9.23
N ASP A 16 6.86 20.58 -10.20
CA ASP A 16 6.37 21.06 -11.49
C ASP A 16 5.64 19.95 -12.27
N ASP A 17 4.95 20.34 -13.34
CA ASP A 17 4.16 19.41 -14.13
C ASP A 17 5.04 18.38 -14.87
N GLU A 18 6.26 18.75 -15.27
CA GLU A 18 7.23 17.83 -15.88
C GLU A 18 7.65 16.71 -14.93
N THR A 19 7.97 17.05 -13.68
CA THR A 19 8.30 16.05 -12.65
C THR A 19 7.10 15.16 -12.33
N ARG A 20 5.89 15.73 -12.28
CA ARG A 20 4.66 14.96 -12.06
C ARG A 20 4.42 13.97 -13.20
N GLU A 21 4.60 14.42 -14.44
CA GLU A 21 4.48 13.58 -15.63
C GLU A 21 5.49 12.43 -15.58
N GLY A 22 6.75 12.71 -15.24
CA GLY A 22 7.76 11.68 -15.06
C GLY A 22 7.39 10.63 -13.99
N TYR A 23 6.67 11.02 -12.92
CA TYR A 23 6.16 10.04 -11.95
C TYR A 23 5.06 9.14 -12.52
N VAL A 24 4.18 9.69 -13.35
CA VAL A 24 3.13 8.92 -14.04
C VAL A 24 3.77 7.92 -15.01
N GLU A 25 4.71 8.38 -15.84
CA GLU A 25 5.46 7.54 -16.77
C GLU A 25 6.19 6.40 -16.06
N ASN A 26 6.87 6.68 -14.94
CA ASN A 26 7.56 5.65 -14.15
C ASN A 26 6.60 4.56 -13.63
N ILE A 27 5.37 4.93 -13.26
CA ILE A 27 4.36 3.97 -12.78
C ILE A 27 3.89 3.09 -13.94
N ILE A 28 3.60 3.67 -15.10
CA ILE A 28 3.21 2.94 -16.32
C ILE A 28 4.34 2.00 -16.74
N ASP A 29 5.57 2.49 -16.81
CA ASP A 29 6.76 1.69 -17.12
C ASP A 29 6.94 0.50 -16.17
N ALA A 30 6.69 0.71 -14.87
CA ALA A 30 6.78 -0.36 -13.89
C ALA A 30 5.69 -1.42 -14.08
N PHE A 31 4.50 -1.00 -14.51
CA PHE A 31 3.38 -1.90 -14.81
C PHE A 31 3.65 -2.71 -16.09
N ASP A 32 4.10 -2.05 -17.15
CA ASP A 32 4.39 -2.69 -18.44
C ASP A 32 5.51 -3.70 -18.37
N ARG A 33 6.52 -3.45 -17.52
CA ARG A 33 7.63 -4.38 -17.27
C ARG A 33 7.25 -5.56 -16.39
N ALA A 34 6.10 -5.55 -15.73
CA ALA A 34 5.63 -6.69 -14.95
C ALA A 34 5.35 -7.88 -15.88
N THR A 35 5.75 -9.08 -15.46
CA THR A 35 5.40 -10.31 -16.17
C THR A 35 3.90 -10.58 -16.09
N GLU A 36 3.34 -11.38 -16.98
CA GLU A 36 1.92 -11.73 -16.97
C GLU A 36 1.48 -12.40 -15.65
N ASP A 37 2.33 -13.23 -15.04
CA ASP A 37 2.08 -13.80 -13.71
C ASP A 37 2.00 -12.71 -12.62
N GLN A 38 2.91 -11.73 -12.65
CA GLN A 38 2.90 -10.62 -11.70
C GLN A 38 1.66 -9.73 -11.89
N LYS A 39 1.28 -9.47 -13.15
CA LYS A 39 0.04 -8.74 -13.48
C LYS A 39 -1.18 -9.50 -12.96
N GLN A 40 -1.27 -10.81 -13.21
CA GLN A 40 -2.38 -11.63 -12.73
C GLN A 40 -2.49 -11.59 -11.20
N ARG A 41 -1.38 -11.78 -10.49
CA ARG A 41 -1.36 -11.74 -9.02
C ARG A 41 -1.67 -10.36 -8.46
N GLY A 42 -1.22 -9.29 -9.10
CA GLY A 42 -1.54 -7.92 -8.72
C GLY A 42 -3.02 -7.59 -8.91
N ARG A 43 -3.62 -7.99 -10.05
CA ARG A 43 -5.05 -7.81 -10.35
C ARG A 43 -5.97 -8.47 -9.34
N THR A 44 -5.60 -9.67 -8.87
CA THR A 44 -6.41 -10.41 -7.89
C THR A 44 -6.06 -10.10 -6.45
N TRP A 45 -5.11 -9.19 -6.19
CA TRP A 45 -4.57 -8.95 -4.85
C TRP A 45 -5.66 -8.48 -3.88
N TYR A 46 -6.40 -7.42 -4.27
CA TYR A 46 -7.45 -6.86 -3.42
C TYR A 46 -8.67 -7.75 -3.34
N GLN A 47 -9.01 -8.48 -4.40
CA GLN A 47 -10.05 -9.52 -4.35
C GLN A 47 -9.70 -10.61 -3.33
N THR A 48 -8.44 -11.08 -3.30
CA THR A 48 -7.99 -12.08 -2.32
C THR A 48 -8.07 -11.55 -0.90
N ALA A 49 -7.74 -10.27 -0.69
CA ALA A 49 -7.86 -9.63 0.61
C ALA A 49 -9.34 -9.43 1.03
N HIS A 50 -10.23 -9.13 0.09
CA HIS A 50 -11.67 -9.05 0.28
C HIS A 50 -12.25 -10.41 0.68
N ASP A 51 -11.89 -11.48 -0.03
CA ASP A 51 -12.34 -12.84 0.27
C ASP A 51 -11.87 -13.29 1.66
N LEU A 52 -10.64 -12.91 2.04
CA LEU A 52 -10.14 -13.12 3.39
C LEU A 52 -10.97 -12.34 4.43
N ALA A 53 -11.24 -11.05 4.18
CA ALA A 53 -12.06 -10.21 5.05
C ALA A 53 -13.42 -10.84 5.29
N ASN A 54 -14.08 -11.27 4.21
CA ASN A 54 -15.36 -11.99 4.24
C ASN A 54 -15.28 -13.26 5.10
N LEU A 55 -14.25 -14.08 4.87
CA LEU A 55 -14.08 -15.36 5.54
C LEU A 55 -13.86 -15.23 7.05
N ILE A 56 -12.99 -14.31 7.48
CA ILE A 56 -12.64 -14.21 8.91
C ILE A 56 -13.72 -13.55 9.76
N SER A 57 -14.62 -12.80 9.13
CA SER A 57 -15.68 -12.02 9.78
C SER A 57 -17.08 -12.64 9.60
N ASP A 58 -17.14 -13.92 9.22
CA ASP A 58 -18.39 -14.66 9.00
C ASP A 58 -19.39 -13.93 8.07
N GLY A 59 -18.88 -13.36 6.97
CA GLY A 59 -19.67 -12.63 5.99
C GLY A 59 -19.70 -11.11 6.17
N ASN A 60 -19.20 -10.57 7.29
CA ASN A 60 -19.16 -9.12 7.51
C ASN A 60 -17.89 -8.48 6.90
N VAL A 61 -17.81 -8.46 5.57
CA VAL A 61 -16.66 -7.92 4.82
C VAL A 61 -16.20 -6.55 5.33
N ARG A 62 -17.13 -5.66 5.67
CA ARG A 62 -16.81 -4.31 6.15
C ARG A 62 -16.01 -4.36 7.45
N GLU A 63 -16.46 -5.13 8.42
CA GLU A 63 -15.72 -5.35 9.67
C GLU A 63 -14.38 -6.06 9.42
N GLY A 64 -14.39 -7.13 8.62
CA GLY A 64 -13.18 -7.87 8.24
C GLY A 64 -12.11 -6.98 7.60
N ALA A 65 -12.50 -6.14 6.65
CA ALA A 65 -11.64 -5.18 5.96
C ALA A 65 -11.10 -4.14 6.95
N GLY A 66 -11.95 -3.66 7.86
CA GLY A 66 -11.58 -2.74 8.92
C GLY A 66 -10.51 -3.32 9.86
N VAL A 67 -10.68 -4.56 10.29
CA VAL A 67 -9.72 -5.29 11.15
C VAL A 67 -8.39 -5.51 10.43
N ILE A 68 -8.42 -5.99 9.18
CA ILE A 68 -7.21 -6.20 8.36
C ILE A 68 -6.45 -4.88 8.20
N ALA A 69 -7.16 -3.80 7.87
CA ALA A 69 -6.59 -2.48 7.70
C ALA A 69 -5.98 -1.93 9.01
N ALA A 70 -6.71 -2.04 10.12
CA ALA A 70 -6.24 -1.63 11.44
C ALA A 70 -4.94 -2.32 11.85
N LEU A 71 -4.68 -3.55 11.39
CA LEU A 71 -3.49 -4.33 11.73
C LEU A 71 -2.35 -4.20 10.71
N SER A 72 -2.49 -3.37 9.67
CA SER A 72 -1.58 -3.37 8.50
C SER A 72 -0.25 -2.63 8.71
N ALA A 73 -0.18 -1.76 9.72
CA ALA A 73 0.97 -0.90 9.92
C ALA A 73 2.23 -1.71 10.30
N ASN A 74 3.29 -1.59 9.49
CA ASN A 74 4.57 -2.28 9.72
C ASN A 74 4.47 -3.81 9.83
N LYS A 75 3.53 -4.43 9.09
CA LYS A 75 3.39 -5.88 8.99
C LYS A 75 3.57 -6.33 7.55
N SER A 76 4.22 -7.47 7.37
CA SER A 76 4.08 -8.23 6.13
C SER A 76 2.64 -8.72 5.99
N TRP A 77 2.22 -9.03 4.77
CA TRP A 77 0.89 -9.59 4.52
C TRP A 77 0.62 -10.84 5.37
N LYS A 78 1.55 -11.80 5.38
CA LYS A 78 1.45 -13.03 6.18
C LYS A 78 1.29 -12.77 7.69
N GLU A 79 1.99 -11.77 8.23
CA GLU A 79 1.83 -11.39 9.63
C GLU A 79 0.47 -10.75 9.90
N ASN A 80 0.01 -9.89 8.99
CA ASN A 80 -1.28 -9.24 9.07
C ASN A 80 -2.43 -10.25 9.01
N GLU A 81 -2.39 -11.21 8.08
CA GLU A 81 -3.34 -12.33 8.02
C GLU A 81 -3.39 -13.12 9.33
N ARG A 82 -2.22 -13.47 9.88
CA ARG A 82 -2.13 -14.21 11.14
C ARG A 82 -2.77 -13.44 12.30
N LEU A 83 -2.51 -12.14 12.38
CA LEU A 83 -3.07 -11.27 13.43
C LEU A 83 -4.59 -11.12 13.27
N ALA A 84 -5.07 -10.91 12.05
CA ALA A 84 -6.49 -10.76 11.77
C ALA A 84 -7.26 -12.06 12.10
N ARG A 85 -6.77 -13.22 11.65
CA ARG A 85 -7.35 -14.52 12.02
C ARG A 85 -7.33 -14.75 13.53
N GLY A 86 -6.23 -14.38 14.19
CA GLY A 86 -6.10 -14.50 15.65
C GLY A 86 -7.08 -13.61 16.42
N ALA A 87 -7.41 -12.42 15.89
CA ALA A 87 -8.38 -11.53 16.51
C ALA A 87 -9.77 -12.15 16.58
N TYR A 88 -10.24 -12.80 15.51
CA TYR A 88 -11.54 -13.49 15.46
C TYR A 88 -11.55 -14.85 16.17
N ALA A 89 -10.41 -15.55 16.25
CA ALA A 89 -10.33 -16.86 16.88
C ALA A 89 -10.21 -16.81 18.42
N ASP A 90 -9.64 -15.72 18.96
CA ASP A 90 -9.45 -15.53 20.41
C ASP A 90 -9.65 -14.06 20.77
N LYS A 91 -8.56 -13.29 20.81
CA LYS A 91 -8.61 -11.85 21.07
C LYS A 91 -7.55 -11.09 20.28
N PRO A 92 -7.80 -9.81 19.95
CA PRO A 92 -6.81 -8.93 19.33
C PRO A 92 -5.52 -8.86 20.15
N SER A 93 -4.37 -9.19 19.56
CA SER A 93 -3.06 -9.17 20.22
C SER A 93 -1.92 -9.04 19.20
N GLY A 94 -0.67 -8.92 19.67
CA GLY A 94 0.52 -8.94 18.78
C GLY A 94 0.77 -7.66 17.96
N HIS A 95 0.10 -6.57 18.31
CA HIS A 95 0.31 -5.23 17.75
C HIS A 95 0.46 -4.17 18.85
N THR A 96 0.74 -2.92 18.46
CA THR A 96 0.68 -1.76 19.35
C THR A 96 -0.71 -1.59 19.97
N ARG A 97 -0.78 -0.97 21.15
CA ARG A 97 -2.04 -0.73 21.86
C ARG A 97 -3.05 0.08 21.04
N ASP A 98 -2.60 1.04 20.25
CA ASP A 98 -3.48 1.87 19.41
C ASP A 98 -4.18 1.04 18.32
N ASN A 99 -3.42 0.20 17.60
CA ASN A 99 -3.99 -0.67 16.57
C ASN A 99 -4.94 -1.71 17.19
N ILE A 100 -4.59 -2.28 18.34
CA ILE A 100 -5.46 -3.22 19.06
C ILE A 100 -6.78 -2.57 19.45
N ARG A 101 -6.77 -1.33 19.98
CA ARG A 101 -7.99 -0.61 20.33
C ARG A 101 -8.90 -0.34 19.12
N LYS A 102 -8.31 -0.05 17.95
CA LYS A 102 -9.09 0.11 16.70
C LYS A 102 -9.79 -1.19 16.32
N VAL A 103 -9.08 -2.32 16.39
CA VAL A 103 -9.65 -3.65 16.14
C VAL A 103 -10.77 -3.95 17.13
N GLU A 104 -10.54 -3.75 18.43
CA GLU A 104 -11.56 -3.97 19.47
C GLU A 104 -12.82 -3.14 19.22
N ARG A 105 -12.68 -1.86 18.85
CA ARG A 105 -13.83 -1.00 18.52
C ARG A 105 -14.61 -1.51 17.31
N ILE A 106 -13.92 -1.88 16.23
CA ILE A 106 -14.55 -2.39 15.00
C ILE A 106 -15.29 -3.70 15.29
N MET A 107 -14.67 -4.62 16.03
CA MET A 107 -15.29 -5.90 16.42
C MET A 107 -16.45 -5.74 17.42
N LEU A 108 -16.55 -4.58 18.11
CA LEU A 108 -17.70 -4.23 18.95
C LEU A 108 -18.83 -3.55 18.15
N GLY A 109 -18.65 -3.33 16.85
CA GLY A 109 -19.67 -2.79 15.95
C GLY A 109 -19.51 -1.32 15.58
N ASP A 110 -18.44 -0.64 16.01
CA ASP A 110 -18.13 0.70 15.49
C ASP A 110 -17.84 0.62 13.98
N ASP A 111 -18.35 1.57 13.19
CA ASP A 111 -18.06 1.60 11.75
C ASP A 111 -16.55 1.84 11.51
N PRO A 112 -15.88 1.05 10.66
CA PRO A 112 -14.47 1.26 10.35
C PRO A 112 -14.12 2.69 9.89
N GLU A 113 -15.02 3.40 9.22
CA GLU A 113 -14.79 4.79 8.79
C GLU A 113 -14.70 5.78 9.95
N ASP A 114 -15.35 5.50 11.08
CA ASP A 114 -15.28 6.29 12.31
C ASP A 114 -14.06 5.93 13.19
N VAL A 115 -13.41 4.81 12.90
CA VAL A 115 -12.29 4.27 13.69
C VAL A 115 -10.95 4.49 12.99
N LEU A 116 -10.91 4.36 11.66
CA LEU A 116 -9.69 4.40 10.87
C LEU A 116 -9.39 5.82 10.38
N PRO A 117 -8.09 6.17 10.22
CA PRO A 117 -7.72 7.43 9.61
C PRO A 117 -7.99 7.37 8.09
N MET A 118 -9.21 7.75 7.69
CA MET A 118 -9.71 7.61 6.31
C MET A 118 -8.91 8.37 5.25
N SER A 119 -8.21 9.44 5.64
CA SER A 119 -7.33 10.21 4.75
C SER A 119 -5.87 9.73 4.73
N ALA A 120 -5.58 8.55 5.31
CA ALA A 120 -4.24 8.00 5.41
C ALA A 120 -4.18 6.61 4.78
N LYS A 121 -2.96 6.06 4.68
CA LYS A 121 -2.71 4.72 4.11
C LYS A 121 -3.71 3.67 4.59
N THR A 122 -3.95 3.61 5.91
CA THR A 122 -4.85 2.61 6.50
C THR A 122 -6.29 2.75 6.02
N GLY A 123 -6.80 3.98 5.87
CA GLY A 123 -8.15 4.22 5.35
C GLY A 123 -8.30 3.83 3.88
N HIS A 124 -7.33 4.20 3.04
CA HIS A 124 -7.31 3.76 1.64
C HIS A 124 -7.21 2.24 1.53
N PHE A 125 -6.42 1.60 2.40
CA PHE A 125 -6.28 0.15 2.42
C PHE A 125 -7.59 -0.54 2.80
N PHE A 126 -8.32 -0.01 3.78
CA PHE A 126 -9.68 -0.47 4.10
C PHE A 126 -10.60 -0.37 2.88
N ARG A 127 -10.65 0.78 2.19
CA ARG A 127 -11.51 0.98 1.01
C ARG A 127 -11.19 -0.01 -0.11
N CYS A 128 -9.92 -0.19 -0.44
CA CYS A 128 -9.52 -1.14 -1.49
C CYS A 128 -9.89 -2.61 -1.15
N ILE A 129 -9.90 -2.99 0.14
CA ILE A 129 -10.32 -4.34 0.55
C ILE A 129 -11.85 -4.44 0.53
N LEU A 130 -12.54 -3.44 1.06
CA LEU A 130 -13.99 -3.41 1.13
C LEU A 130 -14.61 -3.51 -0.26
N ASP A 131 -14.11 -2.70 -1.20
CA ASP A 131 -14.56 -2.66 -2.58
C ASP A 131 -13.33 -2.69 -3.52
N PRO A 132 -12.95 -3.88 -4.02
CA PRO A 132 -11.84 -4.04 -4.96
C PRO A 132 -12.04 -3.32 -6.30
N GLU A 133 -13.29 -2.97 -6.64
CA GLU A 133 -13.63 -2.28 -7.89
C GLU A 133 -13.72 -0.75 -7.72
N ASP A 134 -13.56 -0.22 -6.49
CA ASP A 134 -13.60 1.23 -6.23
C ASP A 134 -12.50 1.95 -7.06
N PRO A 135 -12.87 2.86 -7.96
CA PRO A 135 -11.93 3.52 -8.87
C PRO A 135 -11.14 4.66 -8.22
N ASP A 136 -11.36 4.97 -6.94
CA ASP A 136 -10.72 6.10 -6.27
C ASP A 136 -9.53 5.75 -5.33
N PRO A 137 -9.61 4.77 -4.41
CA PRO A 137 -8.58 4.59 -3.39
C PRO A 137 -7.29 3.98 -3.97
N VAL A 138 -6.17 4.54 -3.55
CA VAL A 138 -4.82 4.02 -3.82
C VAL A 138 -4.02 3.98 -2.53
N VAL A 139 -3.35 2.86 -2.26
CA VAL A 139 -2.51 2.72 -1.08
C VAL A 139 -1.08 3.17 -1.39
N ILE A 140 -0.73 4.39 -1.00
CA ILE A 140 0.65 4.87 -1.09
C ILE A 140 1.45 4.38 0.12
N ASP A 141 2.38 3.47 -0.14
CA ASP A 141 3.39 3.01 0.80
C ASP A 141 4.81 3.30 0.31
N ARG A 142 5.81 2.76 1.03
CA ARG A 142 7.22 2.97 0.68
C ARG A 142 7.59 2.44 -0.72
N HIS A 143 6.92 1.39 -1.19
CA HIS A 143 7.18 0.80 -2.50
C HIS A 143 6.49 1.62 -3.58
N ALA A 144 5.23 2.02 -3.35
CA ALA A 144 4.51 2.90 -4.26
C ALA A 144 5.28 4.20 -4.53
N HIS A 145 5.88 4.77 -3.47
CA HIS A 145 6.82 5.88 -3.56
C HIS A 145 8.02 5.53 -4.44
N ASP A 146 8.80 4.51 -4.08
CA ASP A 146 10.04 4.13 -4.78
C ASP A 146 9.80 3.82 -6.28
N ILE A 147 8.62 3.32 -6.63
CA ILE A 147 8.17 3.09 -8.01
C ILE A 147 7.97 4.42 -8.73
N ALA A 148 7.15 5.32 -8.19
CA ALA A 148 6.83 6.59 -8.83
C ALA A 148 8.07 7.46 -9.07
N ILE A 149 9.01 7.45 -8.13
CA ILE A 149 10.25 8.22 -8.26
C ILE A 149 11.39 7.45 -8.94
N ASN A 150 11.16 6.18 -9.28
CA ASN A 150 12.13 5.26 -9.88
C ASN A 150 13.47 5.17 -9.12
N GLU A 151 13.42 5.20 -7.79
CA GLU A 151 14.60 5.16 -6.91
C GLU A 151 14.28 4.35 -5.64
N VAL A 152 15.17 3.42 -5.25
CA VAL A 152 14.97 2.56 -4.07
C VAL A 152 15.60 3.21 -2.83
N PHE A 153 14.77 3.57 -1.86
CA PHE A 153 15.21 4.35 -0.70
C PHE A 153 15.65 3.48 0.51
N GLY A 154 15.50 2.15 0.44
CA GLY A 154 15.82 1.26 1.55
C GLY A 154 15.07 1.67 2.84
N ASN A 155 15.81 1.86 3.94
CA ASN A 155 15.28 2.31 5.24
C ASN A 155 15.19 3.84 5.39
N SER A 156 15.55 4.61 4.37
CA SER A 156 15.51 6.07 4.43
C SER A 156 14.08 6.59 4.52
N GLU A 157 13.91 7.72 5.21
CA GLU A 157 12.63 8.39 5.33
C GLU A 157 12.20 9.00 3.99
N ARG A 158 10.93 8.78 3.63
CA ARG A 158 10.28 9.28 2.40
C ARG A 158 9.30 10.41 2.68
N GLY A 159 9.03 10.67 3.96
CA GLY A 159 8.08 11.66 4.45
C GLY A 159 6.63 11.39 4.02
N LEU A 160 6.23 10.11 3.90
CA LEU A 160 4.86 9.74 3.52
C LEU A 160 3.80 10.11 4.57
N GLU A 161 4.22 10.62 5.74
CA GLU A 161 3.32 11.24 6.73
C GLU A 161 2.74 12.58 6.25
N SER A 162 3.36 13.23 5.26
CA SER A 162 2.81 14.44 4.64
C SER A 162 1.60 14.11 3.77
N LYS A 163 0.44 14.67 4.13
CA LYS A 163 -0.81 14.55 3.36
C LYS A 163 -0.63 15.02 1.91
N GLN A 164 0.11 16.10 1.68
CA GLN A 164 0.34 16.63 0.34
C GLN A 164 1.18 15.69 -0.51
N ARG A 165 2.23 15.09 0.06
CA ARG A 165 3.07 14.11 -0.65
C ARG A 165 2.30 12.83 -0.97
N TYR A 166 1.51 12.35 -0.01
CA TYR A 166 0.62 11.22 -0.23
C TYR A 166 -0.38 11.51 -1.37
N ALA A 167 -1.03 12.67 -1.34
CA ALA A 167 -2.00 13.08 -2.33
C ALA A 167 -1.40 13.23 -3.73
N LEU A 168 -0.18 13.79 -3.85
CA LEU A 168 0.55 13.87 -5.10
C LEU A 168 0.77 12.48 -5.71
N LEU A 169 1.32 11.54 -4.93
CA LEU A 169 1.58 10.20 -5.41
C LEU A 169 0.29 9.45 -5.75
N ALA A 170 -0.74 9.56 -4.91
CA ALA A 170 -2.05 8.98 -5.19
C ALA A 170 -2.65 9.51 -6.50
N HIS A 171 -2.50 10.82 -6.77
CA HIS A 171 -2.91 11.41 -8.03
C HIS A 171 -2.12 10.85 -9.22
N CYS A 172 -0.80 10.70 -9.13
CA CYS A 172 0.00 10.09 -10.20
C CYS A 172 -0.42 8.64 -10.49
N TYR A 173 -0.74 7.83 -9.48
CA TYR A 173 -1.24 6.47 -9.68
C TYR A 173 -2.62 6.45 -10.35
N ARG A 174 -3.53 7.36 -9.97
CA ARG A 174 -4.84 7.48 -10.62
C ARG A 174 -4.71 7.90 -12.08
N GLU A 175 -3.83 8.85 -12.36
CA GLU A 175 -3.56 9.32 -13.72
C GLU A 175 -2.95 8.21 -14.59
N ALA A 176 -1.97 7.46 -14.05
CA ALA A 176 -1.41 6.30 -14.73
C ALA A 176 -2.50 5.25 -15.03
N ALA A 177 -3.36 4.94 -14.06
CA ALA A 177 -4.45 4.00 -14.23
C ALA A 177 -5.47 4.47 -15.27
N LEU A 178 -5.84 5.74 -15.28
CA LEU A 178 -6.73 6.33 -16.28
C LEU A 178 -6.18 6.13 -17.70
N ARG A 179 -4.88 6.37 -17.91
CA ARG A 179 -4.23 6.22 -19.23
C ARG A 179 -4.14 4.78 -19.71
N MET A 180 -4.12 3.82 -18.77
CA MET A 180 -4.08 2.39 -19.06
C MET A 180 -5.48 1.74 -19.07
N GLU A 181 -6.54 2.51 -18.82
CA GLU A 181 -7.91 1.99 -18.61
C GLU A 181 -7.98 0.93 -17.51
N GLU A 182 -7.26 1.18 -16.40
CA GLU A 182 -7.15 0.29 -15.25
C GLU A 182 -7.69 0.91 -13.95
N ILE A 183 -7.89 0.05 -12.94
CA ILE A 183 -8.24 0.50 -11.59
C ILE A 183 -6.97 0.97 -10.87
N PRO A 184 -6.96 2.12 -10.19
CA PRO A 184 -5.76 2.63 -9.52
C PRO A 184 -5.16 1.68 -8.48
N SER A 185 -6.01 0.97 -7.72
CA SER A 185 -5.60 -0.05 -6.75
C SER A 185 -4.91 -1.25 -7.45
N VAL A 186 -5.38 -1.64 -8.63
CA VAL A 186 -4.78 -2.70 -9.46
C VAL A 186 -3.40 -2.29 -9.95
N VAL A 187 -3.25 -1.07 -10.50
CA VAL A 187 -1.94 -0.55 -10.92
C VAL A 187 -0.95 -0.56 -9.77
N GLN A 188 -1.38 -0.10 -8.59
CA GLN A 188 -0.56 -0.11 -7.39
C GLN A 188 -0.17 -1.54 -6.98
N ALA A 189 -1.10 -2.49 -7.00
CA ALA A 189 -0.83 -3.88 -6.62
C ALA A 189 0.12 -4.60 -7.59
N VAL A 190 -0.10 -4.47 -8.91
CA VAL A 190 0.77 -5.06 -9.94
C VAL A 190 2.20 -4.54 -9.82
N THR A 191 2.36 -3.22 -9.76
CA THR A 191 3.69 -2.60 -9.64
C THR A 191 4.36 -2.97 -8.31
N TRP A 192 3.59 -3.12 -7.23
CA TRP A 192 4.09 -3.62 -5.94
C TRP A 192 4.60 -5.06 -6.01
N VAL A 193 3.85 -5.98 -6.65
CA VAL A 193 4.27 -7.39 -6.83
C VAL A 193 5.59 -7.44 -7.60
N ALA A 194 5.65 -6.78 -8.76
CA ALA A 194 6.87 -6.75 -9.58
C ALA A 194 8.06 -6.12 -8.84
N HIS A 195 7.84 -5.01 -8.15
CA HIS A 195 8.89 -4.29 -7.44
C HIS A 195 9.45 -5.09 -6.26
N THR A 196 8.59 -5.68 -5.43
CA THR A 196 9.03 -6.45 -4.25
C THR A 196 9.81 -7.70 -4.64
N GLU A 197 9.39 -8.40 -5.69
CA GLU A 197 10.11 -9.56 -6.21
C GLU A 197 11.49 -9.19 -6.76
N ARG A 198 11.57 -8.09 -7.53
CA ARG A 198 12.86 -7.57 -8.01
C ARG A 198 13.81 -7.29 -6.86
N LEU A 199 13.33 -6.72 -5.75
CA LEU A 199 14.15 -6.47 -4.56
C LEU A 199 14.61 -7.78 -3.88
N THR A 200 13.74 -8.78 -3.80
CA THR A 200 14.12 -10.09 -3.24
C THR A 200 15.15 -10.81 -4.13
N GLY A 201 14.91 -10.90 -5.44
CA GLY A 201 15.84 -11.49 -6.40
C GLY A 201 17.19 -10.77 -6.48
N SER A 202 17.20 -9.44 -6.34
CA SER A 202 18.45 -8.67 -6.28
C SER A 202 19.24 -8.90 -4.99
N ARG A 203 18.60 -9.24 -3.86
CA ARG A 203 19.30 -9.61 -2.61
C ARG A 203 20.04 -10.95 -2.71
N PHE A 204 19.65 -11.80 -3.66
CA PHE A 204 20.25 -13.12 -3.89
C PHE A 204 21.24 -13.16 -5.06
N ARG A 205 21.47 -12.05 -5.78
CA ARG A 205 22.60 -11.99 -6.72
C ARG A 205 23.92 -11.95 -5.94
N PRO A 206 24.83 -12.93 -6.09
CA PRO A 206 26.16 -12.82 -5.51
C PRO A 206 26.81 -11.56 -6.10
N LYS A 207 27.41 -10.74 -5.22
CA LYS A 207 28.28 -9.66 -5.68
C LYS A 207 29.48 -10.34 -6.31
N ASN A 208 29.52 -10.41 -7.65
CA ASN A 208 30.75 -10.73 -8.36
C ASN A 208 31.77 -9.66 -7.95
N ARG A 209 32.73 -10.07 -7.13
CA ARG A 209 33.97 -9.35 -6.88
C ARG A 209 34.93 -9.62 -8.02
#